data_AF-A4FA73-F1
#
_entry.id   AF-A4FA73-F1
#
_cell.length_a   1.000
_cell.length_b   1.000
_cell.length_c   1.000
_cell.angle_alpha   90.00
_cell.angle_beta   90.00
_cell.angle_gamma   90.00
#
_symmetry.space_group_name_H-M   'P 1'
#
loop_
_entity.id
_entity.type
_entity.pdbx_description
1 polymer ?
#
loop_
_entity_poly.entity_id
_entity_poly.type
_entity_poly.pdbx_seq_one_letter_code
_entity_poly.pdbx_strand_id
1 'polypeptide(L)'
;MELAGIYVPLVTPFTTGGDVAYDALEALAHSVLDAGAAGVVALGTTGEPATLDESERARVVAVCARACRERDVALIVGAGTNDTRRTAEALRALDAHAALVTVPYFTRPSEAGVVAHFRHVAQSGGVPLIVYNIPYRTAQPLSAACLRELAALPGVVGVKQSAGCVDQCTVDLLADTPPGLAVLAGDDAFAPALLALGAHGGILASAHLHTAAFVELDAAWRRGDAHRARALGDSLAPLAKALFAEPNPTVLKGVLHAQGRIPTPDVRLPLLPASAAAVTAAVRAAEAVPDAVG
;
A
#
# COMPACT_ATOMS: atom_id res chain seq x y z
N MET A 1 -8.09 13.13 -11.04
CA MET A 1 -6.80 12.82 -10.40
C MET A 1 -6.21 11.63 -11.14
N GLU A 2 -4.97 11.73 -11.60
CA GLU A 2 -4.23 10.61 -12.16
C GLU A 2 -3.46 9.93 -11.02
N LEU A 3 -3.73 8.64 -10.78
CA LEU A 3 -3.03 7.88 -9.74
C LEU A 3 -1.73 7.35 -10.32
N ALA A 4 -0.61 7.96 -9.93
CA ALA A 4 0.71 7.55 -10.40
C ALA A 4 1.80 7.81 -9.35
N GLY A 5 2.91 7.09 -9.48
CA GLY A 5 4.07 7.21 -8.59
C GLY A 5 3.99 6.30 -7.36
N ILE A 6 4.86 6.57 -6.38
CA ILE A 6 4.99 5.74 -5.19
C ILE A 6 4.19 6.32 -4.03
N TYR A 7 3.25 5.53 -3.54
CA TYR A 7 2.48 5.80 -2.33
C TYR A 7 3.00 4.92 -1.20
N VAL A 8 3.15 5.48 0.00
CA VAL A 8 3.64 4.71 1.17
C VAL A 8 2.46 4.35 2.09
N PRO A 9 2.15 3.06 2.28
CA PRO A 9 1.11 2.61 3.20
C PRO A 9 1.61 2.65 4.63
N LEU A 10 1.42 3.79 5.31
CA LEU A 10 2.00 4.07 6.61
C LEU A 10 1.66 2.99 7.65
N VAL A 11 2.68 2.59 8.42
CA VAL A 11 2.47 1.84 9.67
C VAL A 11 1.75 2.72 10.70
N THR A 12 1.02 2.09 11.62
CA THR A 12 0.49 2.78 12.81
C THR A 12 1.44 2.54 13.99
N PRO A 13 2.28 3.50 14.37
CA PRO A 13 3.18 3.34 15.51
C PRO A 13 2.41 3.36 16.84
N PHE A 14 2.90 2.62 17.84
CA PHE A 14 2.32 2.57 19.17
C PHE A 14 3.33 3.05 20.21
N THR A 15 2.82 3.63 21.29
CA THR A 15 3.60 3.97 22.49
C THR A 15 3.81 2.73 23.35
N THR A 16 4.67 2.82 24.36
CA THR A 16 4.84 1.75 25.37
C THR A 16 3.55 1.44 26.14
N GLY A 17 2.59 2.38 26.19
CA GLY A 17 1.27 2.16 26.79
C GLY A 17 0.28 1.41 25.89
N GLY A 18 0.62 1.17 24.62
CA GLY A 18 -0.25 0.54 23.63
C GLY A 18 -1.13 1.51 22.83
N ASP A 19 -1.17 2.79 23.22
CA ASP A 19 -1.87 3.85 22.47
C ASP A 19 -1.14 4.18 21.16
N VAL A 20 -1.87 4.71 20.18
CA VAL A 20 -1.28 5.18 18.91
C VAL A 20 -0.32 6.37 19.18
N ALA A 21 0.90 6.27 18.67
CA ALA A 21 1.91 7.31 18.75
C ALA A 21 1.75 8.33 17.59
N TYR A 22 0.76 9.22 17.70
CA TYR A 22 0.40 10.14 16.61
C TYR A 22 1.53 11.06 16.14
N ASP A 23 2.39 11.54 17.03
CA ASP A 23 3.53 12.38 16.66
C ASP A 23 4.56 11.62 15.81
N ALA A 24 4.78 10.34 16.12
CA ALA A 24 5.63 9.48 15.32
C ALA A 24 4.99 9.16 13.95
N LEU A 25 3.67 8.97 13.90
CA LEU A 25 2.94 8.78 12.64
C LEU A 25 3.08 10.01 11.73
N GLU A 26 2.92 11.21 12.29
CA GLU A 26 3.10 12.46 11.56
C GLU A 26 4.53 12.63 11.04
N ALA A 27 5.53 12.37 11.89
CA ALA A 27 6.94 12.42 11.48
C ALA A 27 7.25 11.43 10.35
N LEU A 28 6.68 10.22 10.38
CA LEU A 28 6.80 9.25 9.29
C LEU A 28 6.13 9.76 8.00
N ALA A 29 4.94 10.34 8.11
CA ALA A 29 4.24 10.90 6.95
C ALA A 29 5.05 12.01 6.29
N HIS A 30 5.56 12.98 7.06
CA HIS A 30 6.42 14.02 6.51
C HIS A 30 7.70 13.46 5.90
N SER A 31 8.36 12.53 6.59
CA SER A 31 9.60 11.92 6.12
C SER A 31 9.47 11.28 4.73
N VAL A 32 8.38 10.55 4.46
CA VAL A 32 8.20 9.91 3.15
C VAL A 32 7.75 10.91 2.08
N LEU A 33 6.94 11.90 2.44
CA LEU A 33 6.50 12.95 1.52
C LEU A 33 7.67 13.85 1.10
N ASP A 34 8.51 14.26 2.05
CA ASP A 34 9.71 15.07 1.79
C ASP A 34 10.75 14.30 0.96
N ALA A 35 10.71 12.96 1.01
CA ALA A 35 11.53 12.07 0.18
C ALA A 35 10.92 11.77 -1.21
N GLY A 36 9.81 12.43 -1.58
CA GLY A 36 9.24 12.40 -2.93
C GLY A 36 8.11 11.39 -3.16
N ALA A 37 7.51 10.81 -2.10
CA ALA A 37 6.32 10.00 -2.26
C ALA A 37 5.18 10.82 -2.90
N ALA A 38 4.46 10.21 -3.84
CA ALA A 38 3.28 10.79 -4.50
C ALA A 38 2.08 10.96 -3.54
N GLY A 39 2.15 10.33 -2.38
CA GLY A 39 1.15 10.39 -1.33
C GLY A 39 1.36 9.29 -0.29
N VAL A 40 0.42 9.22 0.66
CA VAL A 40 0.41 8.17 1.69
C VAL A 40 -0.89 7.39 1.67
N VAL A 41 -0.83 6.15 2.15
CA VAL A 41 -2.02 5.33 2.38
C VAL A 41 -2.22 5.14 3.89
N ALA A 42 -3.28 5.72 4.43
CA ALA A 42 -3.70 5.49 5.81
C ALA A 42 -4.56 4.22 5.87
N LEU A 43 -4.54 3.51 7.00
CA LEU A 43 -5.42 2.36 7.28
C LEU A 43 -5.36 1.25 6.21
N GLY A 44 -4.26 1.12 5.47
CA GLY A 44 -3.97 -0.08 4.68
C GLY A 44 -3.62 -1.26 5.58
N THR A 45 -3.45 -2.49 5.04
CA THR A 45 -3.05 -3.66 5.86
C THR A 45 -1.81 -3.40 6.72
N THR A 46 -0.87 -2.62 6.20
CA THR A 46 0.40 -2.24 6.88
C THR A 46 0.16 -1.32 8.09
N GLY A 47 -0.94 -0.57 8.09
CA GLY A 47 -1.35 0.30 9.20
C GLY A 47 -2.18 -0.41 10.28
N GLU A 48 -2.32 -1.74 10.22
CA GLU A 48 -3.01 -2.56 11.23
C GLU A 48 -4.45 -2.12 11.58
N PRO A 49 -5.31 -1.69 10.63
CA PRO A 49 -6.63 -1.12 10.95
C PRO A 49 -7.55 -2.08 11.70
N ALA A 50 -7.36 -3.39 11.56
CA ALA A 50 -8.18 -4.42 12.20
C ALA A 50 -8.08 -4.40 13.74
N THR A 51 -7.01 -3.85 14.30
CA THR A 51 -6.78 -3.77 15.75
C THR A 51 -6.94 -2.35 16.29
N LEU A 52 -7.40 -1.40 15.46
CA LEU A 52 -7.72 -0.04 15.85
C LEU A 52 -9.22 0.12 16.05
N ASP A 53 -9.61 0.86 17.09
CA ASP A 53 -10.99 1.31 17.27
C ASP A 53 -11.34 2.47 16.33
N GLU A 54 -12.62 2.87 16.32
CA GLU A 54 -13.11 3.92 15.42
C GLU A 54 -12.48 5.30 15.70
N SER A 55 -12.22 5.61 16.96
CA SER A 55 -11.61 6.89 17.35
C SER A 55 -10.14 6.95 16.92
N GLU A 56 -9.43 5.84 17.04
CA GLU A 56 -8.05 5.69 16.60
C GLU A 56 -7.94 5.80 15.09
N ARG A 57 -8.83 5.11 14.36
CA ARG A 57 -8.91 5.18 12.90
C ARG A 57 -9.15 6.60 12.41
N ALA A 58 -10.14 7.28 12.97
CA ALA A 58 -10.46 8.66 12.61
C ALA A 58 -9.25 9.58 12.83
N ARG A 59 -8.53 9.41 13.96
CA ARG A 59 -7.36 10.24 14.27
C ARG A 59 -6.14 9.90 13.40
N VAL A 60 -5.92 8.64 13.05
CA VAL A 60 -4.89 8.23 12.06
C VAL A 60 -5.15 8.89 10.71
N VAL A 61 -6.41 8.86 10.23
CA VAL A 61 -6.80 9.52 8.97
C VAL A 61 -6.58 11.03 9.07
N ALA A 62 -6.97 11.67 10.18
CA ALA A 62 -6.80 13.11 10.37
C ALA A 62 -5.32 13.55 10.33
N VAL A 63 -4.41 12.78 10.97
CA VAL A 63 -2.97 13.04 10.93
C VAL A 63 -2.42 12.92 9.51
N CYS A 64 -2.74 11.82 8.81
CA CYS A 64 -2.30 11.62 7.43
C CYS A 64 -2.86 12.70 6.48
N ALA A 65 -4.13 13.07 6.66
CA ALA A 65 -4.79 14.10 5.86
C ALA A 65 -4.15 15.47 6.05
N ARG A 66 -3.75 15.84 7.27
CA ARG A 66 -3.00 17.07 7.53
C ARG A 66 -1.67 17.06 6.77
N ALA A 67 -0.86 16.02 6.94
CA ALA A 67 0.44 15.91 6.28
C ALA A 67 0.33 15.97 4.74
N CYS A 68 -0.67 15.29 4.16
CA CYS A 68 -0.94 15.34 2.72
C CYS A 68 -1.36 16.73 2.23
N ARG A 69 -2.26 17.43 2.96
CA ARG A 69 -2.69 18.78 2.58
C ARG A 69 -1.54 19.79 2.61
N GLU A 70 -0.63 19.67 3.58
CA GLU A 70 0.53 20.57 3.68
C GLU A 70 1.52 20.44 2.52
N ARG A 71 1.48 19.33 1.77
CA ARG A 71 2.33 19.10 0.58
C ARG A 71 1.54 19.10 -0.73
N ASP A 72 0.22 19.32 -0.68
CA ASP A 72 -0.69 19.21 -1.82
C ASP A 72 -0.55 17.87 -2.57
N VAL A 73 -0.53 16.78 -1.81
CA VAL A 73 -0.38 15.40 -2.32
C VAL A 73 -1.57 14.53 -1.94
N ALA A 74 -1.71 13.39 -2.63
CA ALA A 74 -2.85 12.51 -2.46
C ALA A 74 -2.81 11.75 -1.12
N LEU A 75 -3.98 11.64 -0.50
CA LEU A 75 -4.27 10.74 0.60
C LEU A 75 -5.17 9.61 0.08
N ILE A 76 -4.71 8.37 0.23
CA ILE A 76 -5.53 7.18 0.03
C ILE A 76 -5.87 6.62 1.41
N VAL A 77 -7.11 6.17 1.63
CA VAL A 77 -7.50 5.54 2.91
C VAL A 77 -8.06 4.14 2.67
N GLY A 78 -7.58 3.17 3.44
CA GLY A 78 -8.16 1.84 3.49
C GLY A 78 -9.54 1.87 4.13
N ALA A 79 -10.57 1.57 3.35
CA ALA A 79 -11.97 1.57 3.80
C ALA A 79 -12.70 0.24 3.50
N GLY A 80 -12.06 -0.66 2.74
CA GLY A 80 -12.66 -1.95 2.37
C GLY A 80 -12.76 -2.93 3.53
N THR A 81 -13.94 -3.51 3.71
CA THR A 81 -14.18 -4.65 4.61
C THR A 81 -14.76 -5.82 3.83
N ASN A 82 -15.03 -6.95 4.49
CA ASN A 82 -15.76 -8.06 3.89
C ASN A 82 -17.30 -7.92 3.99
N ASP A 83 -17.81 -6.78 4.46
CA ASP A 83 -19.23 -6.41 4.50
C ASP A 83 -19.49 -5.23 3.55
N THR A 84 -20.36 -5.45 2.55
CA THR A 84 -20.72 -4.45 1.54
C THR A 84 -21.33 -3.19 2.14
N ARG A 85 -22.22 -3.32 3.15
CA ARG A 85 -22.90 -2.17 3.74
C ARG A 85 -21.94 -1.33 4.57
N ARG A 86 -21.12 -1.99 5.40
CA ARG A 86 -20.09 -1.29 6.21
C ARG A 86 -19.07 -0.57 5.34
N THR A 87 -18.67 -1.20 4.23
CA THR A 87 -17.76 -0.57 3.27
C THR A 87 -18.40 0.68 2.64
N ALA A 88 -19.66 0.59 2.21
CA ALA A 88 -20.39 1.73 1.66
C ALA A 88 -20.59 2.87 2.69
N GLU A 89 -20.89 2.54 3.95
CA GLU A 89 -21.00 3.52 5.03
C GLU A 89 -19.67 4.24 5.30
N ALA A 90 -18.56 3.49 5.38
CA ALA A 90 -17.23 4.05 5.59
C ALA A 90 -16.84 5.03 4.46
N LEU A 91 -17.16 4.71 3.20
CA LEU A 91 -16.85 5.58 2.07
C LEU A 91 -17.57 6.92 2.09
N ARG A 92 -18.84 6.95 2.51
CA ARG A 92 -19.62 8.21 2.53
C ARG A 92 -19.09 9.21 3.55
N ALA A 93 -18.48 8.72 4.63
CA ALA A 93 -17.90 9.55 5.68
C ALA A 93 -16.43 9.93 5.40
N LEU A 94 -15.84 9.42 4.32
CA LEU A 94 -14.41 9.51 4.08
C LEU A 94 -14.01 10.82 3.38
N ASP A 95 -13.15 11.60 4.03
CA ASP A 95 -12.47 12.76 3.45
C ASP A 95 -11.07 12.34 2.98
N ALA A 96 -10.97 11.89 1.73
CA ALA A 96 -9.73 11.44 1.10
C ALA A 96 -9.77 11.62 -0.42
N HIS A 97 -8.63 11.46 -1.09
CA HIS A 97 -8.57 11.52 -2.55
C HIS A 97 -9.05 10.23 -3.22
N ALA A 98 -8.86 9.09 -2.56
CA ALA A 98 -9.37 7.80 -2.98
C ALA A 98 -9.48 6.83 -1.80
N ALA A 99 -10.28 5.79 -1.95
CA ALA A 99 -10.39 4.69 -1.00
C ALA A 99 -9.74 3.43 -1.56
N LEU A 100 -8.86 2.81 -0.77
CA LEU A 100 -8.36 1.46 -1.02
C LEU A 100 -9.37 0.45 -0.48
N VAL A 101 -9.98 -0.33 -1.38
CA VAL A 101 -11.03 -1.30 -1.03
C VAL A 101 -10.55 -2.70 -1.34
N THR A 102 -10.28 -3.48 -0.30
CA THR A 102 -9.85 -4.88 -0.40
C THR A 102 -10.97 -5.76 -0.95
N VAL A 103 -10.63 -6.68 -1.86
CA VAL A 103 -11.55 -7.77 -2.24
C VAL A 103 -12.04 -8.48 -0.97
N PRO A 104 -13.36 -8.76 -0.83
CA PRO A 104 -13.91 -9.34 0.39
C PRO A 104 -13.19 -10.62 0.82
N TYR A 105 -12.57 -10.56 1.99
CA TYR A 105 -11.79 -11.64 2.60
C TYR A 105 -12.66 -12.51 3.52
N PHE A 106 -12.18 -13.73 3.82
CA PHE A 106 -12.84 -14.74 4.65
C PHE A 106 -14.14 -15.32 4.07
N THR A 107 -15.09 -14.47 3.67
CA THR A 107 -16.33 -14.89 3.01
C THR A 107 -16.09 -15.48 1.63
N ARG A 108 -15.01 -15.03 0.95
CA ARG A 108 -14.54 -15.54 -0.34
C ARG A 108 -15.67 -15.66 -1.38
N PRO A 109 -16.32 -14.54 -1.76
CA PRO A 109 -17.40 -14.54 -2.74
C PRO A 109 -16.87 -14.90 -4.14
N SER A 110 -17.74 -15.38 -5.03
CA SER A 110 -17.39 -15.55 -6.45
C SER A 110 -17.02 -14.22 -7.10
N GLU A 111 -16.38 -14.24 -8.27
CA GLU A 111 -16.08 -13.01 -9.05
C GLU A 111 -17.34 -12.16 -9.30
N ALA A 112 -18.46 -12.79 -9.65
CA ALA A 112 -19.75 -12.08 -9.79
C ALA A 112 -20.19 -11.41 -8.48
N GLY A 113 -19.94 -12.06 -7.33
CA GLY A 113 -20.18 -11.48 -6.01
C GLY A 113 -19.25 -10.31 -5.70
N VAL A 114 -17.97 -10.40 -6.09
CA VAL A 114 -17.00 -9.30 -5.98
C VAL A 114 -17.44 -8.11 -6.84
N VAL A 115 -17.83 -8.33 -8.09
CA VAL A 115 -18.36 -7.28 -8.97
C VAL A 115 -19.61 -6.65 -8.38
N ALA A 116 -20.55 -7.45 -7.87
CA ALA A 116 -21.76 -6.93 -7.22
C ALA A 116 -21.43 -6.09 -5.97
N HIS A 117 -20.46 -6.52 -5.17
CA HIS A 117 -19.96 -5.76 -4.02
C HIS A 117 -19.41 -4.40 -4.44
N PHE A 118 -18.43 -4.37 -5.37
CA PHE A 118 -17.82 -3.12 -5.82
C PHE A 118 -18.81 -2.21 -6.54
N ARG A 119 -19.75 -2.76 -7.31
CA ARG A 119 -20.82 -1.98 -7.95
C ARG A 119 -21.68 -1.27 -6.92
N HIS A 120 -22.12 -1.96 -5.86
CA HIS A 120 -22.91 -1.35 -4.79
C HIS A 120 -22.11 -0.29 -4.03
N VAL A 121 -20.85 -0.59 -3.71
CA VAL A 121 -19.93 0.31 -3.01
C VAL A 121 -19.69 1.58 -3.84
N ALA A 122 -19.40 1.47 -5.13
CA ALA A 122 -19.20 2.60 -6.03
C ALA A 122 -20.47 3.46 -6.20
N GLN A 123 -21.64 2.83 -6.30
CA GLN A 123 -22.94 3.52 -6.38
C GLN A 123 -23.32 4.25 -5.10
N SER A 124 -22.75 3.87 -3.95
CA SER A 124 -23.08 4.46 -2.66
C SER A 124 -22.58 5.91 -2.49
N GLY A 125 -21.71 6.37 -3.40
CA GLY A 125 -21.09 7.69 -3.41
C GLY A 125 -19.84 7.79 -2.53
N GLY A 126 -19.26 8.99 -2.47
CA GLY A 126 -18.04 9.27 -1.71
C GLY A 126 -16.84 9.53 -2.63
N VAL A 127 -15.74 8.83 -2.38
CA VAL A 127 -14.46 9.02 -3.07
C VAL A 127 -14.21 7.94 -4.13
N PRO A 128 -13.35 8.20 -5.12
CA PRO A 128 -12.91 7.19 -6.09
C PRO A 128 -12.32 5.93 -5.44
N LEU A 129 -12.49 4.77 -6.06
CA LEU A 129 -12.09 3.47 -5.53
C LEU A 129 -10.82 2.94 -6.20
N ILE A 130 -9.94 2.37 -5.39
CA ILE A 130 -8.83 1.53 -5.80
C ILE A 130 -9.12 0.11 -5.33
N VAL A 131 -9.34 -0.81 -6.28
CA VAL A 131 -9.54 -2.23 -5.99
C VAL A 131 -8.24 -2.81 -5.46
N TYR A 132 -8.24 -3.38 -4.27
CA TYR A 132 -7.06 -4.05 -3.72
C TYR A 132 -7.18 -5.56 -3.88
N ASN A 133 -6.53 -6.07 -4.93
CA ASN A 133 -6.46 -7.48 -5.26
C ASN A 133 -5.25 -8.13 -4.57
N ILE A 134 -5.51 -8.94 -3.55
CA ILE A 134 -4.48 -9.61 -2.73
C ILE A 134 -4.91 -11.03 -2.36
N PRO A 135 -4.96 -11.96 -3.34
CA PRO A 135 -5.59 -13.27 -3.17
C PRO A 135 -5.00 -14.11 -2.04
N TYR A 136 -3.70 -13.97 -1.75
CA TYR A 136 -3.08 -14.70 -0.65
C TYR A 136 -3.54 -14.24 0.75
N ARG A 137 -4.22 -13.09 0.88
CA ARG A 137 -4.88 -12.66 2.13
C ARG A 137 -6.40 -12.79 2.08
N THR A 138 -7.00 -12.64 0.90
CA THR A 138 -8.47 -12.70 0.75
C THR A 138 -8.99 -14.11 0.51
N ALA A 139 -8.10 -15.01 0.09
CA ALA A 139 -8.40 -16.33 -0.48
C ALA A 139 -9.30 -16.27 -1.74
N GLN A 140 -9.45 -15.09 -2.36
CA GLN A 140 -10.28 -14.89 -3.55
C GLN A 140 -9.42 -14.41 -4.73
N PRO A 141 -8.98 -15.32 -5.62
CA PRO A 141 -8.33 -14.93 -6.87
C PRO A 141 -9.33 -14.28 -7.82
N LEU A 142 -8.86 -13.28 -8.56
CA LEU A 142 -9.60 -12.62 -9.65
C LEU A 142 -8.86 -12.82 -10.96
N SER A 143 -9.61 -13.10 -12.01
CA SER A 143 -9.14 -13.11 -13.40
C SER A 143 -8.93 -11.68 -13.92
N ALA A 144 -8.14 -11.55 -14.98
CA ALA A 144 -7.98 -10.26 -15.66
C ALA A 144 -9.31 -9.73 -16.20
N ALA A 145 -10.19 -10.62 -16.69
CA ALA A 145 -11.54 -10.26 -17.12
C ALA A 145 -12.37 -9.64 -15.99
N CYS A 146 -12.34 -10.24 -14.79
CA CYS A 146 -13.02 -9.67 -13.62
C CYS A 146 -12.42 -8.32 -13.20
N LEU A 147 -11.09 -8.18 -13.16
CA LEU A 147 -10.44 -6.90 -12.85
C LEU A 147 -10.81 -5.79 -13.84
N ARG A 148 -10.93 -6.12 -15.13
CA ARG A 148 -11.39 -5.19 -16.17
C ARG A 148 -12.88 -4.85 -16.05
N GLU A 149 -13.71 -5.82 -15.67
CA GLU A 149 -15.13 -5.56 -15.38
C GLU A 149 -15.28 -4.60 -14.18
N LEU A 150 -14.47 -4.79 -13.13
CA LEU A 150 -14.41 -3.87 -12.00
C LEU A 150 -13.94 -2.47 -12.43
N ALA A 151 -12.91 -2.40 -13.27
CA ALA A 151 -12.39 -1.14 -13.82
C ALA A 151 -13.42 -0.36 -14.66
N ALA A 152 -14.38 -1.04 -15.28
CA ALA A 152 -15.44 -0.41 -16.05
C ALA A 152 -16.55 0.20 -15.17
N LEU A 153 -16.54 -0.04 -13.84
CA LEU A 153 -17.51 0.56 -12.93
C LEU A 153 -17.22 2.05 -12.72
N PRO A 154 -18.22 2.95 -12.85
CA PRO A 154 -18.03 4.37 -12.56
C PRO A 154 -17.49 4.59 -11.14
N GLY A 155 -16.43 5.39 -11.02
CA GLY A 155 -15.78 5.68 -9.74
C GLY A 155 -14.64 4.73 -9.37
N VAL A 156 -14.44 3.60 -10.08
CA VAL A 156 -13.21 2.80 -9.95
C VAL A 156 -12.11 3.45 -10.80
N VAL A 157 -11.02 3.83 -10.15
CA VAL A 157 -9.90 4.58 -10.78
C VAL A 157 -8.57 3.85 -10.72
N GLY A 158 -8.51 2.73 -9.98
CA GLY A 158 -7.30 1.92 -9.99
C GLY A 158 -7.44 0.53 -9.41
N VAL A 159 -6.38 -0.25 -9.58
CA VAL A 159 -6.18 -1.56 -8.98
C VAL A 159 -4.82 -1.56 -8.28
N LYS A 160 -4.79 -1.86 -6.98
CA LYS A 160 -3.57 -2.29 -6.29
C LYS A 160 -3.43 -3.80 -6.51
N GLN A 161 -2.47 -4.20 -7.34
CA GLN A 161 -2.24 -5.59 -7.73
C GLN A 161 -1.16 -6.21 -6.83
N SER A 162 -1.58 -7.13 -5.97
CA SER A 162 -0.72 -7.88 -5.03
C SER A 162 -0.92 -9.40 -5.20
N ALA A 163 -0.60 -9.93 -6.39
CA ALA A 163 -0.77 -11.35 -6.68
C ALA A 163 0.23 -12.28 -5.95
N GLY A 164 1.30 -11.72 -5.37
CA GLY A 164 2.42 -12.49 -4.81
C GLY A 164 3.38 -13.04 -5.86
N CYS A 165 3.21 -12.66 -7.13
CA CYS A 165 4.08 -12.97 -8.27
C CYS A 165 3.70 -12.10 -9.48
N VAL A 166 4.41 -12.28 -10.61
CA VAL A 166 3.97 -11.82 -11.93
C VAL A 166 3.29 -12.99 -12.63
N ASP A 167 1.98 -13.10 -12.48
CA ASP A 167 1.16 -14.16 -13.09
C ASP A 167 0.52 -13.71 -14.41
N GLN A 168 -0.12 -14.64 -15.11
CA GLN A 168 -0.81 -14.36 -16.38
C GLN A 168 -1.91 -13.30 -16.20
N CYS A 169 -2.62 -13.32 -15.07
CA CYS A 169 -3.63 -12.30 -14.76
C CYS A 169 -3.03 -10.88 -14.73
N THR A 170 -1.87 -10.73 -14.08
CA THR A 170 -1.14 -9.47 -14.00
C THR A 170 -0.63 -9.03 -15.38
N VAL A 171 -0.08 -9.96 -16.16
CA VAL A 171 0.38 -9.68 -17.54
C VAL A 171 -0.78 -9.23 -18.42
N ASP A 172 -1.91 -9.95 -18.40
CA ASP A 172 -3.10 -9.64 -19.19
C ASP A 172 -3.70 -8.29 -18.79
N LEU A 173 -3.73 -7.97 -17.49
CA LEU A 173 -4.22 -6.67 -17.01
C LEU A 173 -3.34 -5.51 -17.51
N LEU A 174 -2.02 -5.65 -17.44
CA LEU A 174 -1.09 -4.60 -17.85
C LEU A 174 -0.98 -4.46 -19.37
N ALA A 175 -1.08 -5.56 -20.12
CA ALA A 175 -1.02 -5.56 -21.59
C ALA A 175 -2.19 -4.82 -22.25
N ASP A 176 -3.35 -4.78 -21.59
CA ASP A 176 -4.54 -4.08 -22.06
C ASP A 176 -5.28 -3.49 -20.84
N THR A 177 -4.61 -2.51 -20.23
CA THR A 177 -5.13 -1.73 -19.11
C THR A 177 -6.28 -0.84 -19.60
N PRO A 178 -7.47 -0.92 -18.99
CA PRO A 178 -8.60 -0.07 -19.34
C PRO A 178 -8.24 1.43 -19.30
N PRO A 179 -8.67 2.25 -20.27
CA PRO A 179 -8.42 3.68 -20.27
C PRO A 179 -8.89 4.36 -18.97
N GLY A 180 -8.02 5.14 -18.35
CA GLY A 180 -8.31 5.85 -17.09
C GLY A 180 -8.15 5.01 -15.82
N LEU A 181 -7.75 3.73 -15.92
CA LEU A 181 -7.44 2.88 -14.78
C LEU A 181 -5.93 2.91 -14.47
N ALA A 182 -5.57 3.27 -13.24
CA ALA A 182 -4.21 3.08 -12.75
C ALA A 182 -3.99 1.67 -12.20
N VAL A 183 -2.94 0.98 -12.64
CA VAL A 183 -2.50 -0.28 -12.03
C VAL A 183 -1.28 0.02 -11.15
N LEU A 184 -1.42 -0.15 -9.84
CA LEU A 184 -0.37 0.09 -8.84
C LEU A 184 0.18 -1.24 -8.34
N ALA A 185 1.49 -1.41 -8.38
CA ALA A 185 2.15 -2.56 -7.77
C ALA A 185 1.91 -2.57 -6.25
N GLY A 186 1.53 -3.72 -5.71
CA GLY A 186 1.21 -3.85 -4.30
C GLY A 186 2.07 -4.84 -3.51
N ASP A 187 2.95 -5.58 -4.18
CA ASP A 187 3.97 -6.44 -3.56
C ASP A 187 5.36 -5.91 -3.91
N ASP A 188 6.08 -5.47 -2.90
CA ASP A 188 7.36 -4.77 -3.03
C ASP A 188 8.42 -5.56 -3.80
N ALA A 189 8.48 -6.88 -3.59
CA ALA A 189 9.42 -7.76 -4.27
C ALA A 189 9.17 -7.86 -5.80
N PHE A 190 7.94 -7.61 -6.24
CA PHE A 190 7.56 -7.67 -7.65
C PHE A 190 7.33 -6.29 -8.27
N ALA A 191 7.40 -5.22 -7.47
CA ALA A 191 7.22 -3.85 -7.96
C ALA A 191 8.17 -3.49 -9.12
N PRO A 192 9.48 -3.81 -9.10
CA PRO A 192 10.35 -3.53 -10.25
C PRO A 192 9.87 -4.17 -11.56
N ALA A 193 9.34 -5.39 -11.49
CA ALA A 193 8.83 -6.11 -12.66
C ALA A 193 7.49 -5.54 -13.14
N LEU A 194 6.57 -5.20 -12.23
CA LEU A 194 5.29 -4.59 -12.58
C LEU A 194 5.49 -3.21 -13.23
N LEU A 195 6.42 -2.40 -12.69
CA LEU A 195 6.77 -1.11 -13.28
C LEU A 195 7.35 -1.27 -14.69
N ALA A 196 8.21 -2.25 -14.91
CA ALA A 196 8.73 -2.57 -16.25
C ALA A 196 7.65 -3.00 -17.24
N LEU A 197 6.57 -3.63 -16.76
CA LEU A 197 5.40 -4.04 -17.54
C LEU A 197 4.39 -2.90 -17.77
N GLY A 198 4.62 -1.70 -17.23
CA GLY A 198 3.75 -0.54 -17.42
C GLY A 198 2.79 -0.24 -16.27
N ALA A 199 3.03 -0.79 -15.07
CA ALA A 199 2.31 -0.33 -13.88
C ALA A 199 2.56 1.18 -13.67
N HIS A 200 1.52 1.87 -13.21
CA HIS A 200 1.50 3.32 -13.04
C HIS A 200 2.17 3.76 -11.73
N GLY A 201 2.80 2.87 -10.98
CA GLY A 201 3.40 3.18 -9.69
C GLY A 201 3.22 2.03 -8.71
N GLY A 202 3.22 2.34 -7.42
CA GLY A 202 3.06 1.32 -6.38
C GLY A 202 2.60 1.84 -5.04
N ILE A 203 1.96 0.97 -4.26
CA ILE A 203 1.66 1.17 -2.84
C ILE A 203 2.56 0.21 -2.07
N LEU A 204 3.75 0.67 -1.68
CA LEU A 204 4.89 -0.18 -1.29
C LEU A 204 5.31 0.06 0.17
N ALA A 205 5.33 -0.98 1.00
CA ALA A 205 5.61 -0.85 2.44
C ALA A 205 7.09 -0.57 2.73
N SER A 206 7.99 -1.17 1.97
CA SER A 206 9.44 -1.03 2.09
C SER A 206 9.92 0.40 1.81
N ALA A 207 9.09 1.18 1.10
CA ALA A 207 9.37 2.59 0.83
C ALA A 207 9.42 3.45 2.10
N HIS A 208 8.97 2.97 3.27
CA HIS A 208 9.24 3.65 4.54
C HIS A 208 10.73 3.88 4.80
N LEU A 209 11.58 2.93 4.38
CA LEU A 209 13.02 2.98 4.65
C LEU A 209 13.78 3.70 3.53
N HIS A 210 13.36 3.51 2.28
CA HIS A 210 14.08 4.00 1.09
C HIS A 210 13.13 4.64 0.06
N THR A 211 12.33 5.62 0.48
CA THR A 211 11.31 6.23 -0.39
C THR A 211 11.89 6.76 -1.70
N ALA A 212 12.96 7.55 -1.63
CA ALA A 212 13.60 8.16 -2.80
C ALA A 212 14.08 7.11 -3.82
N ALA A 213 14.58 5.95 -3.37
CA ALA A 213 15.01 4.87 -4.26
C ALA A 213 13.83 4.21 -5.00
N PHE A 214 12.69 4.02 -4.34
CA PHE A 214 11.47 3.53 -5.02
C PHE A 214 10.89 4.57 -5.98
N VAL A 215 10.92 5.85 -5.62
CA VAL A 215 10.48 6.95 -6.49
C VAL A 215 11.36 7.01 -7.74
N GLU A 216 12.67 6.92 -7.57
CA GLU A 216 13.62 6.90 -8.67
C GLU A 216 13.53 5.62 -9.52
N LEU A 217 13.19 4.47 -8.92
CA LEU A 217 12.90 3.24 -9.66
C LEU A 217 11.70 3.43 -10.62
N ASP A 218 10.60 4.01 -10.15
CA ASP A 218 9.44 4.34 -10.98
C ASP A 218 9.81 5.34 -12.09
N ALA A 219 10.51 6.42 -11.72
CA ALA A 219 10.95 7.42 -12.68
C ALA A 219 11.91 6.86 -13.75
N ALA A 220 12.81 5.93 -13.38
CA ALA A 220 13.76 5.30 -14.28
C ALA A 220 13.05 4.44 -15.33
N TRP A 221 12.04 3.66 -14.92
CA TRP A 221 11.22 2.92 -15.87
C TRP A 221 10.44 3.86 -16.81
N ARG A 222 9.82 4.92 -16.28
CA ARG A 222 9.05 5.88 -17.10
C ARG A 222 9.88 6.58 -18.17
N ARG A 223 11.12 6.93 -17.87
CA ARG A 223 12.03 7.59 -18.82
C ARG A 223 12.83 6.62 -19.70
N GLY A 224 12.59 5.32 -19.59
CA GLY A 224 13.24 4.29 -20.40
C GLY A 224 14.68 3.95 -19.98
N ASP A 225 15.12 4.38 -18.80
CA ASP A 225 16.45 4.06 -18.25
C ASP A 225 16.45 2.68 -17.60
N ALA A 226 16.38 1.65 -18.44
CA ALA A 226 16.29 0.27 -17.99
C ALA A 226 17.56 -0.21 -17.23
N HIS A 227 18.71 0.45 -17.42
CA HIS A 227 19.92 0.12 -16.68
C HIS A 227 19.81 0.59 -15.23
N ARG A 228 19.47 1.86 -15.01
CA ARG A 228 19.24 2.40 -13.65
C ARG A 228 18.09 1.68 -12.96
N ALA A 229 16.99 1.46 -13.66
CA ALA A 229 15.82 0.81 -13.09
C ALA A 229 16.12 -0.64 -12.62
N ARG A 230 16.90 -1.41 -13.39
CA ARG A 230 17.34 -2.74 -12.97
C ARG A 230 18.27 -2.69 -11.77
N ALA A 231 19.28 -1.82 -11.79
CA ALA A 231 20.22 -1.68 -10.68
C ALA A 231 19.51 -1.34 -9.36
N LEU A 232 18.53 -0.41 -9.40
CA LEU A 232 17.71 -0.08 -8.24
C LEU A 232 16.84 -1.26 -7.81
N GLY A 233 16.14 -1.90 -8.77
CA GLY A 233 15.32 -3.08 -8.48
C GLY A 233 16.11 -4.20 -7.81
N ASP A 234 17.30 -4.50 -8.31
CA ASP A 234 18.21 -5.51 -7.76
C ASP A 234 18.67 -5.14 -6.34
N SER A 235 18.93 -3.86 -6.08
CA SER A 235 19.31 -3.38 -4.73
C SER A 235 18.15 -3.41 -3.73
N LEU A 236 16.92 -3.16 -4.18
CA LEU A 236 15.71 -3.08 -3.35
C LEU A 236 15.09 -4.46 -3.08
N ALA A 237 15.31 -5.44 -3.95
CA ALA A 237 14.71 -6.77 -3.82
C ALA A 237 15.12 -7.53 -2.53
N PRO A 238 16.42 -7.54 -2.11
CA PRO A 238 16.81 -8.13 -0.82
C PRO A 238 16.12 -7.47 0.37
N LEU A 239 15.94 -6.14 0.33
CA LEU A 239 15.23 -5.40 1.36
C LEU A 239 13.76 -5.82 1.44
N ALA A 240 13.07 -5.82 0.30
CA ALA A 240 11.67 -6.25 0.24
C ALA A 240 11.52 -7.69 0.75
N LYS A 241 12.41 -8.60 0.37
CA LYS A 241 12.39 -9.98 0.90
C LYS A 241 12.57 -10.02 2.42
N ALA A 242 13.49 -9.24 2.98
CA ALA A 242 13.78 -9.24 4.41
C ALA A 242 12.63 -8.67 5.24
N LEU A 243 12.01 -7.57 4.78
CA LEU A 243 10.90 -6.92 5.49
C LEU A 243 9.62 -7.78 5.54
N PHE A 244 9.45 -8.70 4.60
CA PHE A 244 8.30 -9.61 4.53
C PHE A 244 8.64 -11.04 4.97
N ALA A 245 9.79 -11.25 5.64
CA ALA A 245 10.17 -12.56 6.18
C ALA A 245 9.25 -13.05 7.32
N GLU A 246 8.56 -12.13 7.99
CA GLU A 246 7.52 -12.38 8.97
C GLU A 246 6.27 -11.54 8.62
N PRO A 247 5.11 -11.75 9.27
CA PRO A 247 3.88 -11.05 8.91
C PRO A 247 4.03 -9.51 8.91
N ASN A 248 3.90 -8.88 7.74
CA ASN A 248 3.85 -7.41 7.63
C ASN A 248 2.75 -6.83 8.55
N PRO A 249 3.05 -5.81 9.40
CA PRO A 249 4.24 -4.95 9.37
C PRO A 249 5.33 -5.23 10.43
N THR A 250 5.38 -6.42 11.03
CA THR A 250 6.19 -6.67 12.25
C THR A 250 7.69 -6.36 12.07
N VAL A 251 8.30 -6.84 10.97
CA VAL A 251 9.73 -6.59 10.70
C VAL A 251 9.98 -5.12 10.40
N LEU A 252 9.11 -4.50 9.60
CA LEU A 252 9.20 -3.08 9.26
C LEU A 252 9.16 -2.19 10.51
N LYS A 253 8.24 -2.42 11.44
CA LYS A 253 8.20 -1.68 12.71
C LYS A 253 9.43 -1.96 13.56
N GLY A 254 9.92 -3.20 13.58
CA GLY A 254 11.20 -3.53 14.21
C GLY A 254 12.38 -2.70 13.68
N VAL A 255 12.51 -2.56 12.36
CA VAL A 255 13.56 -1.74 11.74
C VAL A 255 13.37 -0.26 12.04
N LEU A 256 12.15 0.28 11.89
CA LEU A 256 11.86 1.68 12.20
C LEU A 256 12.16 2.03 13.66
N HIS A 257 11.87 1.11 14.59
CA HIS A 257 12.19 1.27 16.00
C HIS A 257 13.71 1.24 16.24
N ALA A 258 14.42 0.29 15.63
CA ALA A 258 15.88 0.22 15.72
C ALA A 258 16.58 1.49 15.19
N GLN A 259 15.95 2.19 14.25
CA GLN A 259 16.39 3.49 13.72
C GLN A 259 15.92 4.69 14.55
N GLY A 260 15.20 4.49 15.66
CA GLY A 260 14.66 5.56 16.50
C GLY A 260 13.52 6.36 15.86
N ARG A 261 12.92 5.88 14.78
CA ARG A 261 11.84 6.58 14.03
C ARG A 261 10.45 6.36 14.63
N ILE A 262 10.29 5.30 15.42
CA ILE A 262 9.07 5.02 16.18
C ILE A 262 9.43 4.57 17.62
N PRO A 263 8.60 4.87 18.62
CA PRO A 263 8.97 4.69 20.02
C PRO A 263 9.05 3.22 20.45
N THR A 264 8.27 2.32 19.84
CA THR A 264 8.33 0.88 20.10
C THR A 264 8.19 0.08 18.81
N PRO A 265 8.65 -1.18 18.77
CA PRO A 265 8.41 -2.10 17.65
C PRO A 265 7.04 -2.80 17.78
N ASP A 266 6.22 -2.37 18.74
CA ASP A 266 5.02 -3.10 19.15
C ASP A 266 4.01 -3.18 18.02
N VAL A 267 3.29 -4.29 18.00
CA VAL A 267 2.12 -4.54 17.18
C VAL A 267 1.00 -5.00 18.10
N ARG A 268 -0.24 -4.90 17.66
CA ARG A 268 -1.37 -5.41 18.45
C ARG A 268 -1.63 -6.88 18.13
N LEU A 269 -2.02 -7.65 19.14
CA LEU A 269 -2.49 -9.01 18.95
C LEU A 269 -3.60 -9.04 17.87
N PRO A 270 -3.60 -10.03 16.96
CA PRO A 270 -2.88 -11.31 17.05
C PRO A 270 -1.44 -11.30 16.51
N LEU A 271 -0.89 -10.15 16.11
CA LEU A 271 0.53 -10.07 15.72
C LEU A 271 1.43 -10.03 16.96
N LEU A 272 2.67 -10.51 16.79
CA LEU A 272 3.74 -10.39 17.76
C LEU A 272 4.89 -9.59 17.14
N PRO A 273 5.68 -8.84 17.93
CA PRO A 273 6.90 -8.21 17.44
C PRO A 273 7.80 -9.22 16.71
N ALA A 274 8.48 -8.75 15.66
CA ALA A 274 9.33 -9.62 14.86
C ALA A 274 10.51 -10.17 15.65
N SER A 275 11.05 -11.30 15.21
CA SER A 275 12.28 -11.84 15.80
C SER A 275 13.45 -10.87 15.62
N ALA A 276 14.35 -10.81 16.60
CA ALA A 276 15.57 -10.00 16.52
C ALA A 276 16.44 -10.38 15.30
N ALA A 277 16.41 -11.66 14.89
CA ALA A 277 17.11 -12.14 13.70
C ALA A 277 16.54 -11.55 12.41
N ALA A 278 15.20 -11.52 12.27
CA ALA A 278 14.55 -10.90 11.11
C ALA A 278 14.82 -9.39 11.05
N VAL A 279 14.72 -8.69 12.18
CA VAL A 279 15.03 -7.25 12.26
C VAL A 279 16.48 -6.98 11.88
N THR A 280 17.43 -7.74 12.42
CA THR A 280 18.87 -7.58 12.09
C THR A 280 19.13 -7.81 10.60
N ALA A 281 18.51 -8.83 10.00
CA ALA A 281 18.65 -9.11 8.57
C ALA A 281 18.07 -7.97 7.72
N ALA A 282 16.92 -7.42 8.10
CA ALA A 282 16.28 -6.32 7.38
C ALA A 282 17.05 -4.99 7.54
N VAL A 283 17.62 -4.69 8.72
CA VAL A 283 18.52 -3.53 8.91
C VAL A 283 19.71 -3.62 7.96
N ARG A 284 20.41 -4.76 7.91
CA ARG A 284 21.54 -4.96 6.98
C ARG A 284 21.14 -4.82 5.52
N ALA A 285 19.96 -5.33 5.15
CA ALA A 285 19.45 -5.19 3.80
C ALA A 285 19.11 -3.73 3.47
N ALA A 286 18.60 -2.95 4.43
CA ALA A 286 18.35 -1.54 4.26
C ALA A 286 19.65 -0.74 4.09
N GLU A 287 20.68 -1.03 4.89
CA GLU A 287 21.99 -0.36 4.79
C GLU A 287 22.72 -0.65 3.46
N ALA A 288 22.40 -1.76 2.80
CA ALA A 288 22.99 -2.15 1.52
C ALA A 288 22.34 -1.47 0.30
N VAL A 289 21.18 -0.79 0.47
CA VAL A 289 20.54 -0.04 -0.63
C VAL A 289 21.35 1.24 -0.86
N PRO A 290 21.84 1.50 -2.08
CA PRO A 290 22.61 2.70 -2.38
C PRO A 290 21.72 3.94 -2.34
N ASP A 291 22.31 5.09 -2.00
CA ASP A 291 21.62 6.37 -2.08
C ASP A 291 21.15 6.64 -3.51
N ALA A 292 19.86 6.94 -3.67
CA ALA A 292 19.23 7.12 -4.98
C ALA A 292 19.76 8.33 -5.78
N VAL A 293 20.49 9.23 -5.13
CA VAL A 293 21.03 10.48 -5.68
C VAL A 293 22.46 10.32 -6.24
N GLY A 294 23.04 9.11 -6.15
CA GLY A 294 24.33 8.74 -6.72
C GLY A 294 24.25 8.02 -8.06
#